data_AF-A0A9Q0KU06-F1
#
_entry.id   AF-A0A9Q0KU06-F1
#
_cell.length_a   1.000
_cell.length_b   1.000
_cell.length_c   1.000
_cell.angle_alpha   90.00
_cell.angle_beta   90.00
_cell.angle_gamma   90.00
#
_symmetry.space_group_name_H-M   'P 1'
#
loop_
_entity.id
_entity.type
_entity.pdbx_description
1 polymer ?
#
loop_
_entity_poly.entity_id
_entity_poly.type
_entity_poly.pdbx_seq_one_letter_code
_entity_poly.pdbx_strand_id
1 'polypeptide(L)'
;MVYGSTTEDVLTGFRIHKKGWKSIFFDPDPPGFLGCAPMTGPMTLTQMKRWSTGVLEIPSSNNSAIIGTLTAKLQFRQCLGYIYVLIWALHSLPELCYALPPTYSIFTNTSFLPTVSEPAIFIVGSLIVVSNLSHLSDYLRCGLSVRAW
;
A
#
# COMPACT_ATOMS: atom_id res chain seq x y z
N MET A 1 -10.85 -13.25 -20.60
CA MET A 1 -9.67 -12.48 -20.15
C MET A 1 -9.86 -11.03 -20.48
N VAL A 2 -9.53 -10.14 -19.55
CA VAL A 2 -9.57 -8.69 -19.79
C VAL A 2 -8.16 -8.25 -20.15
N TYR A 3 -7.95 -7.90 -21.41
CA TYR A 3 -6.68 -7.32 -21.86
C TYR A 3 -6.59 -5.84 -21.42
N GLY A 4 -5.41 -5.41 -20.96
CA GLY A 4 -5.13 -4.00 -20.67
C GLY A 4 -4.34 -3.71 -19.39
N SER A 5 -3.93 -4.73 -18.63
CA SER A 5 -2.98 -4.58 -17.51
C SER A 5 -2.32 -5.93 -17.21
N THR A 6 -1.07 -5.89 -16.76
CA THR A 6 -0.34 -7.08 -16.25
C THR A 6 -0.95 -7.63 -14.95
N THR A 7 -1.78 -6.84 -14.26
CA THR A 7 -2.63 -7.23 -13.11
C THR A 7 -4.09 -7.29 -13.56
N GLU A 8 -4.39 -8.24 -14.44
CA GLU A 8 -5.72 -8.45 -15.01
C GLU A 8 -6.76 -8.88 -13.95
N ASP A 9 -6.31 -9.50 -12.87
CA ASP A 9 -7.09 -9.93 -11.72
C ASP A 9 -7.74 -8.73 -11.00
N VAL A 10 -6.94 -7.72 -10.66
CA VAL A 10 -7.42 -6.47 -10.03
C VAL A 10 -8.39 -5.75 -10.96
N LEU A 11 -8.06 -5.63 -12.25
CA LEU A 11 -8.90 -4.96 -13.24
C LEU A 11 -10.25 -5.68 -13.44
N THR A 12 -10.24 -7.01 -13.48
CA THR A 12 -11.45 -7.82 -13.63
C THR A 12 -12.35 -7.67 -12.41
N GLY A 13 -11.80 -7.77 -11.19
CA GLY A 13 -12.52 -7.54 -9.95
C GLY A 13 -13.15 -6.14 -9.89
N PHE A 14 -12.39 -5.12 -10.30
CA PHE A 14 -12.89 -3.75 -10.38
C PHE A 14 -14.10 -3.61 -11.33
N ARG A 15 -14.03 -4.19 -12.53
CA ARG A 15 -15.14 -4.16 -13.50
C ARG A 15 -16.38 -4.90 -13.00
N ILE A 16 -16.20 -6.01 -12.29
CA ILE A 16 -17.29 -6.77 -11.68
C ILE A 16 -17.97 -5.92 -10.58
N HIS A 17 -17.19 -5.32 -9.69
CA HIS A 17 -17.75 -4.44 -8.65
C HIS A 17 -18.41 -3.18 -9.21
N LYS A 18 -17.91 -2.59 -10.30
CA LYS A 18 -18.60 -1.47 -11.00
C LYS A 18 -20.00 -1.83 -11.48
N LYS A 19 -20.26 -3.11 -11.78
CA LYS A 19 -21.60 -3.60 -12.16
C LYS A 19 -22.52 -3.82 -10.95
N GLY A 20 -22.05 -3.62 -9.73
CA GLY A 20 -22.82 -3.72 -8.48
C GLY A 20 -22.71 -5.07 -7.77
N TRP A 21 -21.82 -5.96 -8.23
CA TRP A 21 -21.55 -7.23 -7.56
C TRP A 21 -20.78 -7.01 -6.25
N LYS A 22 -20.97 -7.91 -5.30
CA LYS A 22 -20.30 -7.91 -3.99
C LYS A 22 -19.47 -9.18 -3.84
N SER A 23 -18.27 -9.03 -3.30
CA SER A 23 -17.40 -10.14 -2.89
C SER A 23 -17.55 -10.43 -1.39
N ILE A 24 -17.19 -11.65 -0.99
CA ILE A 24 -17.07 -12.07 0.40
C ILE A 24 -15.64 -12.56 0.60
N PHE A 25 -15.00 -12.13 1.69
CA PHE A 25 -13.73 -12.67 2.15
C PHE A 25 -14.01 -13.75 3.19
N PHE A 26 -13.39 -14.92 3.02
CA PHE A 26 -13.53 -16.04 3.92
C PHE A 26 -12.15 -16.63 4.21
N ASP A 27 -11.80 -16.73 5.48
CA ASP A 27 -10.49 -17.18 5.96
C ASP A 27 -10.68 -18.39 6.89
N PRO A 28 -10.70 -19.61 6.33
CA PRO A 28 -10.88 -20.83 7.12
C PRO A 28 -9.59 -21.24 7.83
N ASP A 29 -9.72 -21.86 9.00
CA ASP A 29 -8.65 -22.57 9.70
C ASP A 29 -8.98 -24.09 9.72
N PRO A 30 -8.23 -24.95 9.02
CA PRO A 30 -6.99 -24.68 8.28
C PRO A 30 -7.20 -23.95 6.94
N PRO A 31 -6.14 -23.34 6.36
CA PRO A 31 -6.22 -22.63 5.08
C PRO A 31 -6.76 -23.51 3.95
N GLY A 32 -7.76 -23.01 3.22
CA GLY A 32 -8.38 -23.75 2.12
C GLY A 32 -7.51 -23.92 0.87
N PHE A 33 -6.48 -23.08 0.72
CA PHE A 33 -5.52 -23.13 -0.39
C PHE A 33 -4.11 -22.88 0.13
N LEU A 34 -3.15 -23.67 -0.37
CA LEU A 34 -1.72 -23.50 -0.10
C LEU A 34 -0.99 -23.21 -1.42
N GLY A 35 -0.02 -22.31 -1.38
CA GLY A 35 0.78 -21.92 -2.54
C GLY A 35 2.27 -21.83 -2.24
N CYS A 36 3.08 -21.73 -3.28
CA CYS A 36 4.54 -21.57 -3.16
C CYS A 36 4.92 -20.09 -3.22
N ALA A 37 5.69 -19.62 -2.23
CA ALA A 37 6.26 -18.27 -2.24
C ALA A 37 7.61 -18.25 -3.01
N PRO A 38 8.02 -17.09 -3.56
CA PRO A 38 9.36 -16.95 -4.13
C PRO A 38 10.45 -17.27 -3.09
N MET A 39 11.39 -18.13 -3.47
CA MET A 39 12.47 -18.56 -2.55
C MET A 39 13.68 -17.62 -2.56
N THR A 40 13.77 -16.72 -3.54
CA THR A 40 14.95 -15.87 -3.74
C THR A 40 14.58 -14.40 -3.90
N GLY A 41 15.48 -13.51 -3.46
CA GLY A 41 15.30 -12.05 -3.58
C GLY A 41 15.01 -11.57 -5.00
N PRO A 42 15.75 -12.02 -6.04
CA PRO A 42 15.48 -11.63 -7.42
C PRO A 42 14.08 -12.03 -7.90
N MET A 43 13.60 -13.22 -7.54
CA MET A 43 12.24 -13.66 -7.90
C MET A 43 11.17 -12.77 -7.26
N THR A 44 11.34 -12.43 -5.97
CA THR A 44 10.45 -11.49 -5.27
C THR A 44 10.45 -10.12 -5.93
N LEU A 45 11.63 -9.61 -6.33
CA LEU A 45 11.73 -8.30 -6.99
C LEU A 45 11.05 -8.29 -8.37
N THR A 46 11.22 -9.35 -9.17
CA THR A 46 10.50 -9.49 -10.44
C THR A 46 8.99 -9.53 -10.22
N GLN A 47 8.52 -10.19 -9.17
CA GLN A 47 7.09 -10.22 -8.83
C GLN A 47 6.57 -8.85 -8.41
N MET A 48 7.28 -8.14 -7.53
CA MET A 48 6.93 -6.79 -7.11
C MET A 48 6.89 -5.83 -8.29
N LYS A 49 7.90 -5.89 -9.18
CA LYS A 49 7.91 -5.10 -10.42
C LYS A 49 6.65 -5.35 -11.26
N ARG A 50 6.28 -6.63 -11.44
CA ARG A 50 5.08 -7.01 -12.22
C ARG A 50 3.81 -6.42 -11.63
N TRP A 51 3.65 -6.50 -10.30
CA TRP A 51 2.51 -5.91 -9.59
C TRP A 51 2.48 -4.39 -9.74
N SER A 52 3.60 -3.71 -9.49
CA SER A 52 3.67 -2.26 -9.62
C SER A 52 3.36 -1.78 -11.03
N THR A 53 3.92 -2.42 -12.05
CA THR A 53 3.63 -2.08 -13.46
C THR A 53 2.16 -2.29 -13.79
N GLY A 54 1.59 -3.45 -13.45
CA GLY A 54 0.19 -3.72 -13.74
C GLY A 54 -0.77 -2.74 -13.07
N VAL A 55 -0.51 -2.40 -11.81
CA VAL A 55 -1.31 -1.43 -11.05
C VAL A 55 -1.26 -0.04 -11.69
N LEU A 56 -0.08 0.41 -12.16
CA LEU A 56 0.07 1.71 -12.84
C LEU A 56 -0.58 1.78 -14.22
N GLU A 57 -0.77 0.64 -14.89
CA GLU A 57 -1.48 0.57 -16.18
C GLU A 57 -3.00 0.81 -16.05
N ILE A 58 -3.59 0.45 -14.90
CA ILE A 58 -5.05 0.47 -14.70
C ILE A 58 -5.64 1.90 -14.77
N PRO A 59 -5.11 2.92 -14.06
CA PRO A 59 -5.67 4.28 -14.09
C PRO A 59 -5.53 4.98 -15.44
N SER A 60 -4.52 4.61 -16.23
CA SER A 60 -4.28 5.18 -17.57
C SER A 60 -5.29 4.67 -18.60
N SER A 61 -5.79 3.44 -18.42
CA SER A 61 -6.95 2.95 -19.16
C SER A 61 -8.21 3.71 -18.72
N ASN A 62 -9.26 3.76 -19.54
CA ASN A 62 -10.56 4.42 -19.26
C ASN A 62 -11.35 3.83 -18.05
N ASN A 63 -10.66 3.27 -17.06
CA ASN A 63 -11.11 2.57 -15.87
C ASN A 63 -10.70 3.33 -14.59
N SER A 64 -10.81 4.65 -14.57
CA SER A 64 -10.56 5.43 -13.34
C SER A 64 -11.51 5.01 -12.21
N ALA A 65 -10.94 4.69 -11.03
CA ALA A 65 -11.68 4.36 -9.81
C ALA A 65 -12.66 5.47 -9.40
N ILE A 66 -12.23 6.72 -9.52
CA ILE A 66 -12.99 7.93 -9.19
C ILE A 66 -14.20 8.09 -10.12
N ILE A 67 -13.99 7.90 -11.44
CA ILE A 67 -15.07 7.91 -12.42
C ILE A 67 -16.03 6.74 -12.15
N GLY A 68 -15.50 5.58 -11.75
CA GLY A 68 -16.28 4.40 -11.37
C GLY A 68 -17.24 4.64 -10.21
N THR A 69 -16.90 5.47 -9.22
CA THR A 69 -17.86 5.86 -8.17
C THR A 69 -18.93 6.83 -8.61
N LEU A 70 -18.58 7.79 -9.46
CA LEU A 70 -19.51 8.84 -9.88
C LEU A 70 -20.51 8.34 -10.93
N THR A 71 -20.14 7.31 -11.71
CA THR A 71 -20.92 6.85 -12.86
C THR A 71 -21.43 5.41 -12.73
N ALA A 72 -20.94 4.63 -11.77
CA ALA A 72 -21.28 3.20 -11.64
C ALA A 72 -21.74 2.83 -10.22
N LYS A 73 -22.10 1.56 -10.02
CA LYS A 73 -22.70 1.05 -8.76
C LYS A 73 -21.66 0.73 -7.67
N LEU A 74 -20.53 1.42 -7.66
CA LEU A 74 -19.42 1.16 -6.74
C LEU A 74 -19.63 1.88 -5.42
N GLN A 75 -19.52 1.18 -4.29
CA GLN A 75 -19.65 1.81 -2.98
C GLN A 75 -18.46 2.73 -2.68
N PHE A 76 -18.70 3.83 -1.96
CA PHE A 76 -17.66 4.80 -1.63
C PHE A 76 -16.44 4.17 -0.91
N ARG A 77 -16.69 3.32 0.09
CA ARG A 77 -15.62 2.61 0.81
C ARG A 77 -14.80 1.69 -0.10
N GLN A 78 -15.46 0.99 -1.03
CA GLN A 78 -14.78 0.15 -2.00
C GLN A 78 -13.91 0.98 -2.94
N CYS A 79 -14.39 2.16 -3.35
CA CYS A 79 -13.60 3.08 -4.16
C CYS A 79 -12.32 3.53 -3.47
N LEU A 80 -12.40 3.91 -2.20
CA LEU A 80 -11.21 4.27 -1.41
C LEU A 80 -10.22 3.11 -1.35
N GLY A 81 -10.70 1.88 -1.15
CA GLY A 81 -9.85 0.69 -1.20
C GLY A 81 -9.18 0.49 -2.57
N TYR A 82 -9.91 0.66 -3.66
CA TYR A 82 -9.33 0.60 -5.01
C TYR A 82 -8.31 1.71 -5.25
N ILE A 83 -8.59 2.94 -4.83
CA ILE A 83 -7.65 4.08 -4.94
C ILE A 83 -6.37 3.77 -4.15
N TYR A 84 -6.49 3.25 -2.94
CA TYR A 84 -5.35 2.86 -2.11
C TYR A 84 -4.45 1.83 -2.83
N VAL A 85 -5.05 0.76 -3.38
CA VAL A 85 -4.32 -0.25 -4.15
C VAL A 85 -3.68 0.36 -5.41
N LEU A 86 -4.39 1.26 -6.11
CA LEU A 86 -3.89 1.88 -7.34
C LEU A 86 -2.74 2.86 -7.13
N ILE A 87 -2.72 3.55 -5.99
CA ILE A 87 -1.68 4.54 -5.66
C ILE A 87 -0.46 3.88 -5.00
N TRP A 88 -0.61 2.67 -4.44
CA TRP A 88 0.46 1.96 -3.73
C TRP A 88 1.82 1.97 -4.46
N ALA A 89 1.85 1.67 -5.76
CA ALA A 89 3.10 1.67 -6.53
C ALA A 89 3.79 3.04 -6.59
N LEU A 90 3.02 4.13 -6.57
CA LEU A 90 3.54 5.51 -6.60
C LEU A 90 4.13 5.96 -5.27
N HIS A 91 3.87 5.27 -4.14
CA HIS A 91 4.46 5.62 -2.84
C HIS A 91 5.99 5.51 -2.83
N SER A 92 6.56 4.71 -3.73
CA SER A 92 8.01 4.59 -3.88
C SER A 92 8.71 5.93 -4.19
N LEU A 93 8.05 6.84 -4.92
CA LEU A 93 8.64 8.14 -5.29
C LEU A 93 8.83 9.08 -4.08
N PRO A 94 7.78 9.40 -3.29
CA PRO A 94 7.96 10.23 -2.10
C PRO A 94 8.84 9.56 -1.05
N GLU A 95 8.81 8.23 -0.92
CA GLU A 95 9.73 7.50 -0.03
C GLU A 95 11.19 7.69 -0.44
N LEU A 96 11.51 7.57 -1.73
CA LEU A 96 12.85 7.86 -2.24
C LEU A 96 13.26 9.31 -1.97
N CYS A 97 12.37 10.28 -2.21
CA CYS A 97 12.63 11.67 -1.89
C CYS A 97 12.87 11.89 -0.39
N TYR A 98 12.12 11.19 0.47
CA TYR A 98 12.25 11.28 1.93
C TYR A 98 13.51 10.60 2.48
N ALA A 99 14.09 9.66 1.74
CA ALA A 99 15.37 9.03 2.10
C ALA A 99 16.60 9.93 1.84
N LEU A 100 16.45 11.01 1.06
CA LEU A 100 17.56 11.91 0.72
C LEU A 100 17.94 12.91 1.84
N PRO A 101 17.02 13.57 2.56
CA PRO A 101 17.37 14.55 3.60
C PRO A 101 18.34 14.02 4.67
N PRO A 102 18.20 12.80 5.22
CA PRO A 102 19.18 12.28 6.19
C PRO A 102 20.59 12.15 5.62
N THR A 103 20.73 11.71 4.37
CA THR A 103 22.05 11.56 3.74
C THR A 103 22.68 12.92 3.46
N TYR A 104 21.90 13.88 2.95
CA TYR A 104 22.36 15.26 2.73
C TYR A 104 22.78 15.96 4.04
N SER A 105 22.00 15.77 5.11
CA SER A 105 22.28 16.28 6.46
C SER A 105 23.66 15.80 6.97
N ILE A 106 23.98 14.52 6.78
CA ILE A 106 25.28 13.95 7.17
C ILE A 106 26.43 14.57 6.38
N PHE A 107 26.28 14.75 5.07
CA PHE A 107 27.35 15.34 4.24
C PHE A 107 27.62 16.82 4.54
N THR A 108 26.57 17.57 4.90
CA THR A 108 26.66 19.02 5.12
C THR A 108 26.85 19.40 6.59
N ASN A 109 26.86 18.43 7.51
CA ASN A 109 26.82 18.64 8.96
C ASN A 109 25.67 19.59 9.39
N THR A 110 24.54 19.53 8.68
CA THR A 110 23.32 20.28 9.02
C THR A 110 22.30 19.33 9.64
N SER A 111 21.38 19.82 10.46
CA SER A 111 20.27 19.02 10.98
C SER A 111 19.01 19.24 10.15
N PHE A 112 18.40 18.16 9.66
CA PHE A 112 17.07 18.21 9.05
C PHE A 112 15.94 18.15 10.09
N LEU A 113 16.20 17.53 11.25
CA LEU A 113 15.24 17.42 12.34
C LEU A 113 15.41 18.57 13.36
N PRO A 114 14.37 18.91 14.13
CA PRO A 114 14.47 19.89 15.20
C PRO A 114 15.56 19.52 16.20
N THR A 115 16.30 20.51 16.66
CA THR A 115 17.31 20.32 17.70
C THR A 115 16.66 20.05 19.06
N VAL A 116 17.41 19.46 20.01
CA VAL A 116 16.90 19.17 21.37
C VAL A 116 16.47 20.44 22.12
N SER A 117 17.01 21.59 21.73
CA SER A 117 16.63 22.92 22.23
C SER A 117 15.26 23.40 21.74
N GLU A 118 14.73 22.82 20.66
CA GLU A 118 13.47 23.26 20.06
C GLU A 118 12.29 22.44 20.60
N PRO A 119 11.19 23.08 21.06
CA PRO A 119 10.00 22.37 21.52
C PRO A 119 9.39 21.42 20.47
N ALA A 120 9.66 21.64 19.19
CA ALA A 120 9.19 20.80 18.09
C ALA A 120 9.70 19.35 18.16
N ILE A 121 10.81 19.09 18.87
CA ILE A 121 11.31 17.72 19.05
C ILE A 121 10.31 16.83 19.80
N PHE A 122 9.53 17.39 20.73
CA PHE A 122 8.50 16.66 21.44
C PHE A 122 7.34 16.27 20.52
N ILE A 123 6.99 17.12 19.55
CA ILE A 123 5.96 16.80 18.56
C ILE A 123 6.43 15.62 17.72
N VAL A 124 7.63 15.69 17.16
CA VAL A 124 8.21 14.60 16.34
C VAL A 124 8.33 13.31 17.15
N GLY A 125 8.88 13.38 18.37
CA GLY A 125 9.01 12.22 19.24
C GLY A 125 7.66 11.60 19.61
N SER A 126 6.65 12.42 19.94
CA SER A 126 5.31 11.94 20.26
C SER A 126 4.64 11.26 19.06
N LEU A 127 4.78 11.81 17.84
CA LEU A 127 4.24 11.21 16.62
C LEU A 127 4.87 9.85 16.34
N ILE A 128 6.19 9.72 16.50
CA ILE A 128 6.90 8.44 16.33
C ILE A 128 6.38 7.43 17.34
N VAL A 129 6.29 7.79 18.63
CA VAL A 129 5.84 6.88 19.68
C VAL A 129 4.39 6.44 19.45
N VAL A 130 3.47 7.38 19.20
CA VAL A 130 2.05 7.08 18.97
C VAL A 130 1.86 6.22 17.73
N SER A 131 2.57 6.51 16.64
CA SER A 131 2.49 5.73 15.41
C SER A 131 2.94 4.28 15.64
N ASN A 132 4.13 4.08 16.24
CA ASN A 132 4.64 2.73 16.49
C ASN A 132 3.75 1.93 17.45
N LEU A 133 3.25 2.56 18.52
CA LEU A 133 2.33 1.89 19.46
C LEU A 133 0.99 1.53 18.81
N SER A 134 0.46 2.39 17.93
CA SER A 134 -0.79 2.13 17.22
C SER A 134 -0.63 0.95 16.27
N HIS A 135 0.44 0.93 15.45
CA HIS A 135 0.75 -0.18 14.56
C HIS A 135 0.95 -1.48 15.34
N LEU A 136 1.73 -1.47 16.42
CA LEU A 136 1.96 -2.64 17.26
C LEU A 136 0.65 -3.16 17.89
N SER A 137 -0.19 -2.25 18.40
CA SER A 137 -1.50 -2.59 18.94
C SER A 137 -2.39 -3.28 17.90
N ASP A 138 -2.40 -2.78 16.67
CA ASP A 138 -3.19 -3.38 15.59
C ASP A 138 -2.68 -4.77 15.20
N TYR A 139 -1.37 -4.98 15.16
CA TYR A 139 -0.78 -6.31 14.92
C TYR A 139 -1.18 -7.32 16.01
N LEU A 140 -1.10 -6.91 17.29
CA LEU A 140 -1.49 -7.76 18.41
C LEU A 140 -2.99 -8.06 18.41
N ARG A 141 -3.84 -7.09 18.02
CA ARG A 141 -5.30 -7.29 17.88
C ARG A 141 -5.64 -8.28 16.77
N CYS A 142 -4.83 -8.33 15.71
CA CYS A 142 -4.94 -9.33 14.65
C CYS A 142 -4.39 -10.71 15.06
N GLY A 143 -3.93 -10.89 16.30
CA GLY A 143 -3.34 -12.15 16.78
C GLY A 143 -1.93 -12.42 16.23
N LEU A 144 -1.27 -11.42 15.62
CA LEU A 144 0.08 -11.54 15.09
C LEU A 144 1.12 -11.34 16.19
N SER A 145 2.27 -12.00 16.05
CA SER A 145 3.38 -11.86 16.98
C SER A 145 4.12 -10.52 16.81
N VAL A 146 4.80 -10.06 17.87
CA VAL A 146 5.67 -8.87 17.81
C VAL A 146 6.80 -9.01 16.79
N ARG A 147 7.25 -10.24 16.48
CA ARG A 147 8.27 -10.49 15.45
C ARG A 147 7.75 -10.24 14.02
N ALA A 148 6.43 -10.30 13.83
CA ALA A 148 5.82 -10.06 12.53
C ALA A 148 5.59 -8.55 12.26
N TRP A 149 5.59 -7.73 13.31
CA TRP A 149 5.58 -6.28 13.24
C TRP A 149 6.97 -5.76 12.86
#